data_AF-A0A535HBC4-F1
#
_entry.id   AF-A0A535HBC4-F1
#
_cell.length_a   1.000
_cell.length_b   1.000
_cell.length_c   1.000
_cell.angle_alpha   90.00
_cell.angle_beta   90.00
_cell.angle_gamma   90.00
#
_symmetry.space_group_name_H-M   'P 1'
#
loop_
_entity.id
_entity.type
_entity.pdbx_description
1 polymer ?
#
loop_
_entity_poly.entity_id
_entity_poly.type
_entity_poly.pdbx_seq_one_letter_code
_entity_poly.pdbx_strand_id
1 'polypeptide(L)'
;YSSMAYDPTSRRTVLFGGAPGGQKLEKPRCDTWAYDLAKNTWTQLSPPTSPSARGWHAMAFDAATGKIVLFGGGADRNHFQNDTWLFDSSSNTWSRAS
;
A
#
# COMPACT_ATOMS: atom_id res chain seq x y z
N TYR A 1 1.81 10.51 -6.04
CA TYR A 1 0.70 9.56 -6.28
C TYR A 1 0.83 8.34 -5.36
N SER A 2 0.65 8.53 -4.05
CA SER A 2 0.49 7.44 -3.08
C SER A 2 -0.99 7.07 -2.96
N SER A 3 -1.28 5.90 -2.39
CA SER A 3 -2.65 5.49 -2.04
C SER A 3 -2.69 5.05 -0.58
N MET A 4 -3.88 5.14 0.02
CA MET A 4 -4.14 4.67 1.37
C MET A 4 -5.54 4.09 1.45
N ALA A 5 -5.74 3.11 2.32
CA ALA A 5 -7.05 2.54 2.61
C ALA A 5 -7.22 2.38 4.13
N TYR A 6 -8.45 2.58 4.60
CA TYR A 6 -8.82 2.41 6.00
C TYR A 6 -9.38 1.01 6.22
N ASP A 7 -8.78 0.29 7.17
CA ASP A 7 -9.28 -0.98 7.68
C ASP A 7 -10.06 -0.74 8.99
N PRO A 8 -11.40 -0.88 8.98
CA PRO A 8 -12.24 -0.67 10.15
C PRO A 8 -12.05 -1.73 11.24
N THR A 9 -11.56 -2.92 10.90
CA THR A 9 -11.39 -4.04 11.87
C THR A 9 -10.21 -3.78 12.80
N SER A 10 -9.10 -3.27 12.24
CA SER A 10 -7.91 -2.89 13.00
C SER A 10 -7.89 -1.41 13.39
N ARG A 11 -8.84 -0.60 12.89
CA ARG A 11 -8.89 0.87 13.02
C ARG A 11 -7.59 1.53 12.56
N ARG A 12 -7.03 1.04 11.45
CA ARG A 12 -5.78 1.55 10.86
C ARG A 12 -6.00 2.05 9.45
N THR A 13 -5.34 3.17 9.13
CA THR A 13 -5.13 3.57 7.73
C THR A 13 -3.78 3.05 7.28
N VAL A 14 -3.76 2.24 6.23
CA VAL A 14 -2.53 1.73 5.62
C VAL A 14 -2.22 2.55 4.39
N LEU A 15 -1.01 3.11 4.33
CA LEU A 15 -0.45 3.83 3.19
C LEU A 15 0.67 2.98 2.58
N PHE A 16 0.69 2.94 1.25
CA PHE A 16 1.77 2.27 0.52
C PHE A 16 2.38 3.18 -0.54
N GLY A 17 3.71 3.18 -0.57
CA GLY A 17 4.53 3.69 -1.66
C GLY A 17 4.19 5.11 -2.12
N GLY A 18 4.18 5.27 -3.44
CA GLY A 18 3.88 6.53 -4.10
C GLY A 18 5.08 7.11 -4.85
N ALA A 19 4.78 7.83 -5.92
CA ALA A 19 5.75 8.60 -6.68
C ALA A 19 5.71 10.08 -6.25
N PRO A 20 6.88 10.74 -6.06
CA PRO A 20 6.94 12.19 -5.87
C PRO A 20 6.34 12.93 -7.07
N GLY A 21 5.74 14.09 -6.81
CA GLY A 21 5.19 14.94 -7.87
C GLY A 21 6.28 15.84 -8.44
N GLY A 22 6.45 15.85 -9.77
CA GLY A 22 7.39 16.75 -10.46
C GLY A 22 8.05 16.11 -11.68
N GLN A 23 8.76 16.91 -12.49
CA GLN A 23 9.53 16.44 -13.66
C GLN A 23 10.83 15.68 -13.28
N LYS A 24 11.21 15.67 -12.00
CA LYS A 24 12.36 14.90 -11.54
C LYS A 24 12.00 13.41 -11.44
N LEU A 25 12.82 12.58 -12.08
CA LEU A 25 12.81 11.11 -12.06
C LEU A 25 13.17 10.55 -10.67
N GLU A 26 12.54 11.05 -9.61
CA GLU A 26 12.72 10.46 -8.30
C GLU A 26 11.97 9.12 -8.26
N LYS A 27 12.69 8.08 -7.82
CA LYS A 27 12.17 6.71 -7.78
C LYS A 27 10.94 6.67 -6.87
N PRO A 28 9.87 5.94 -7.26
CA PRO A 28 8.76 5.70 -6.36
C PRO A 28 9.21 4.95 -5.10
N ARG A 29 8.36 4.99 -4.08
CA ARG A 29 8.60 4.31 -2.81
C ARG A 29 7.86 2.98 -2.72
N CYS A 30 8.32 2.11 -1.82
CA CYS A 30 7.73 0.81 -1.48
C CYS A 30 7.52 0.63 0.03
N ASP A 31 7.61 1.73 0.79
CA ASP A 31 7.38 1.69 2.23
C ASP A 31 5.89 1.51 2.54
N THR A 32 5.63 0.74 3.59
CA THR A 32 4.29 0.57 4.15
C THR A 32 4.23 1.34 5.47
N TRP A 33 3.24 2.21 5.60
CA TRP A 33 2.98 2.94 6.83
C TRP A 33 1.59 2.60 7.34
N ALA A 34 1.45 2.45 8.65
CA ALA A 34 0.15 2.32 9.30
C ALA A 34 -0.06 3.48 10.27
N TYR A 35 -1.21 4.12 10.16
CA TYR A 35 -1.71 5.07 11.14
C TYR A 35 -2.69 4.36 12.07
N ASP A 36 -2.35 4.28 13.35
CA ASP A 36 -3.23 3.75 14.38
C ASP A 36 -4.10 4.88 14.94
N LEU A 37 -5.41 4.81 14.67
CA LEU A 37 -6.34 5.87 15.06
C LEU A 37 -6.52 5.98 16.58
N ALA A 38 -6.40 4.86 17.31
CA ALA A 38 -6.54 4.87 18.76
C ALA A 38 -5.33 5.52 19.44
N LYS A 39 -4.14 5.33 18.88
CA LYS A 39 -2.89 5.88 19.40
C LYS A 39 -2.55 7.25 18.81
N ASN A 40 -3.19 7.64 17.71
CA ASN A 40 -2.85 8.83 16.92
C ASN A 40 -1.36 8.84 16.50
N THR A 41 -0.86 7.70 16.02
CA THR A 41 0.55 7.54 15.66
C THR A 41 0.71 6.87 14.31
N TRP A 42 1.64 7.41 13.51
CA TRP A 42 2.18 6.72 12.35
C TRP A 42 3.29 5.76 12.77
N THR A 43 3.31 4.58 12.17
CA THR A 43 4.39 3.61 12.31
C THR A 43 4.78 3.09 10.94
N GLN A 44 6.07 3.18 10.61
CA GLN A 44 6.60 2.51 9.45
C GLN A 44 6.65 1.01 9.73
N LEU A 45 6.02 0.22 8.88
CA LEU A 45 6.03 -1.22 8.97
C LEU A 45 7.21 -1.78 8.14
N SER A 46 7.68 -2.96 8.55
CA SER A 46 8.69 -3.73 7.80
C SER A 46 8.16 -5.12 7.46
N PRO A 47 7.17 -5.25 6.56
CA PRO A 47 6.67 -6.56 6.14
C PRO A 47 7.78 -7.40 5.50
N PRO A 48 7.81 -8.73 5.72
CA PRO A 48 8.83 -9.61 5.13
C PRO A 48 8.72 -9.70 3.60
N THR A 49 7.52 -9.49 3.09
CA THR A 49 7.16 -9.45 1.67
C THR A 49 6.44 -8.14 1.39
N SER A 50 6.71 -7.52 0.25
CA SER A 50 6.14 -6.21 -0.11
C SER A 50 6.02 -6.07 -1.62
N PRO A 51 5.01 -5.34 -2.14
CA PRO A 51 4.98 -4.96 -3.54
C PRO A 51 6.24 -4.16 -3.92
N SER A 52 6.65 -4.25 -5.18
CA SER A 52 7.71 -3.38 -5.71
C SER A 52 7.32 -1.90 -5.60
N ALA A 53 8.32 -1.02 -5.53
CA ALA A 53 8.11 0.42 -5.51
C ALA A 53 7.24 0.89 -6.68
N ARG A 54 6.19 1.65 -6.37
CA ARG A 54 5.19 2.06 -7.37
C ARG A 54 4.41 3.31 -6.95
N GLY A 55 4.05 4.11 -7.95
CA GLY A 55 2.99 5.12 -7.85
C GLY A 55 1.77 4.70 -8.67
N TRP A 56 0.73 5.52 -8.68
CA TRP A 56 -0.47 5.35 -9.51
C TRP A 56 -1.25 4.04 -9.31
N HIS A 57 -1.03 3.36 -8.19
CA HIS A 57 -1.81 2.19 -7.78
C HIS A 57 -3.07 2.63 -7.03
N ALA A 58 -4.06 1.75 -6.95
CA ALA A 58 -5.25 1.93 -6.12
C ALA A 58 -5.21 0.99 -4.91
N MET A 59 -5.79 1.44 -3.81
CA MET A 59 -5.99 0.63 -2.61
C MET A 59 -7.44 0.72 -2.12
N ALA A 60 -8.00 -0.41 -1.67
CA ALA A 60 -9.33 -0.47 -1.07
C ALA A 60 -9.39 -1.57 0.00
N PHE A 61 -10.19 -1.36 1.04
CA PHE A 61 -10.49 -2.40 2.01
C PHE A 61 -11.62 -3.29 1.49
N ASP A 62 -11.41 -4.60 1.52
CA ASP A 62 -12.40 -5.61 1.21
C ASP A 62 -12.96 -6.21 2.50
N ALA A 63 -14.21 -5.86 2.81
CA ALA A 63 -14.89 -6.33 4.01
C ALA A 63 -15.18 -7.84 4.01
N ALA A 64 -15.24 -8.49 2.84
CA ALA A 64 -15.50 -9.92 2.77
C ALA A 64 -14.28 -10.74 3.24
N THR A 65 -13.07 -10.25 2.93
CA THR A 65 -11.82 -10.93 3.32
C THR A 65 -11.14 -10.30 4.54
N GLY A 66 -11.53 -9.09 4.93
CA GLY A 66 -10.87 -8.33 6.00
C GLY A 66 -9.48 -7.81 5.61
N LYS A 67 -9.19 -7.70 4.31
CA LYS A 67 -7.86 -7.34 3.78
C LYS A 67 -7.92 -6.06 2.97
N ILE A 68 -6.78 -5.38 2.87
CA ILE A 68 -6.63 -4.27 1.92
C ILE A 68 -6.09 -4.83 0.61
N VAL A 69 -6.77 -4.53 -0.47
CA VAL A 69 -6.37 -4.87 -1.84
C VAL A 69 -5.59 -3.70 -2.43
N LEU A 70 -4.43 -3.98 -3.01
CA LEU A 70 -3.70 -3.07 -3.88
C LEU A 70 -3.72 -3.63 -5.31
N PHE A 71 -4.05 -2.80 -6.29
CA PHE A 71 -4.01 -3.19 -7.70
C PHE A 71 -3.19 -2.20 -8.55
N GLY A 72 -2.36 -2.77 -9.41
CA GLY A 72 -1.66 -2.08 -10.48
C GLY A 72 -0.65 -1.03 -10.02
N GLY A 73 -0.62 0.10 -10.73
CA GLY A 73 0.42 1.12 -10.60
C GLY A 73 1.72 0.72 -11.28
N GLY A 74 2.74 1.57 -11.17
CA GLY A 74 3.99 1.37 -11.90
C GLY A 74 5.16 2.13 -11.32
N ALA A 75 6.36 1.74 -11.74
CA ALA A 75 7.58 2.46 -11.39
C ALA A 75 7.60 3.85 -12.06
N ASP A 76 7.04 3.93 -13.27
CA ASP A 76 6.89 5.11 -14.09
C ASP A 76 5.64 4.98 -14.98
N ARG A 77 5.41 5.96 -15.87
CA ARG A 77 4.24 6.01 -16.76
C ARG A 77 4.29 5.02 -17.94
N ASN A 78 5.41 4.34 -18.15
CA ASN A 78 5.60 3.38 -19.25
C ASN A 78 5.59 1.93 -18.74
N HIS A 79 5.81 1.70 -17.44
CA HIS A 79 5.92 0.38 -16.84
C HIS A 79 4.86 0.17 -15.76
N PHE A 80 3.61 -0.04 -16.18
CA PHE A 80 2.52 -0.43 -15.30
C PHE A 80 2.51 -1.94 -15.06
N GLN A 81 2.24 -2.31 -13.81
CA GLN A 81 2.02 -3.66 -13.37
C GLN A 81 0.51 -3.94 -13.36
N ASN A 82 0.12 -5.20 -13.52
CA ASN A 82 -1.26 -5.70 -13.42
C ASN A 82 -1.41 -6.71 -12.27
N ASP A 83 -0.47 -6.72 -11.32
CA ASP A 83 -0.50 -7.57 -10.15
C ASP A 83 -1.48 -7.03 -9.09
N THR A 84 -2.04 -7.97 -8.34
CA THR A 84 -2.87 -7.70 -7.17
C THR A 84 -2.12 -8.14 -5.91
N TRP A 85 -2.13 -7.29 -4.89
CA TRP A 85 -1.56 -7.58 -3.58
C TRP A 85 -2.62 -7.44 -2.50
N LEU A 86 -2.51 -8.28 -1.47
CA LEU A 86 -3.41 -8.31 -0.32
C LEU A 86 -2.58 -8.01 0.94
N PHE A 87 -3.00 -7.02 1.71
CA PHE A 87 -2.43 -6.71 3.02
C PHE A 87 -3.34 -7.20 4.14
N ASP A 88 -2.76 -7.97 5.06
CA ASP A 88 -3.41 -8.41 6.28
C ASP A 88 -2.90 -7.57 7.47
N SER A 89 -3.78 -6.75 8.04
CA SER A 89 -3.45 -5.84 9.14
C SER A 89 -3.18 -6.56 10.47
N SER A 90 -3.63 -7.81 10.63
CA SER A 90 -3.41 -8.59 11.85
C SER A 90 -1.97 -9.09 11.94
N SER A 91 -1.39 -9.48 10.79
CA SER A 91 0.00 -9.95 10.67
C SER A 91 0.95 -8.92 10.10
N ASN A 92 0.47 -7.77 9.62
CA ASN A 92 1.24 -6.76 8.89
C ASN A 92 2.01 -7.35 7.68
N THR A 93 1.36 -8.22 6.91
CA THR A 93 1.99 -8.93 5.79
C THR A 93 1.30 -8.64 4.46
N TRP A 94 2.11 -8.53 3.40
CA TRP A 94 1.63 -8.55 2.04
C TRP A 94 1.71 -9.95 1.44
N SER A 95 0.72 -10.31 0.62
CA SER A 95 0.76 -11.50 -0.23
C SER A 95 0.28 -11.13 -1.63
N ARG A 96 0.86 -11.75 -2.65
CA ARG A 96 0.37 -11.59 -4.03
C ARG A 96 -0.89 -12.44 -4.18
N ALA A 97 -1.97 -11.88 -4.73
CA ALA A 97 -3.13 -12.67 -5.09
C ALA A 97 -2.76 -13.64 -6.24
N SER A 98 -3.43 -14.78 -6.29
CA SER A 98 -3.22 -15.78 -7.35
C SER A 98 -3.85 -15.36 -8.67
#